data_AF-A0A8T1RJ09-F1
#
_entry.id   AF-A0A8T1RJ09-F1
#
_cell.length_a   1.000
_cell.length_b   1.000
_cell.length_c   1.000
_cell.angle_alpha   90.00
_cell.angle_beta   90.00
_cell.angle_gamma   90.00
#
_symmetry.space_group_name_H-M   'P 1'
#
loop_
_entity.id
_entity.type
_entity.pdbx_description
1 polymer ?
#
loop_
_entity_poly.entity_id
_entity_poly.type
_entity_poly.pdbx_seq_one_letter_code
_entity_poly.pdbx_strand_id
1 'polypeptide(L)'
;MAKRRDRRLAPGSNRSKEIVEPSTEQDQLGNSASSDRRLIIIFVIFFIVSPAISVLVYRIIYSPPPIPMDSFVFQGGLVKADVNYQEILTENSKASENTSRRHFTNPALAYITPWNSKGYELAKRFNSKFTHLSPIWYDLKSQGTSLILEGRHNADTGWISELRRSGDALVLPRVVLEAFPAEFLTKKKQRNKAINLIVTECKDMGYDGIVLESWSRWAAYGILHDPTMRNLALQFIKQLGHALHSESSAKNDKQRMQLVYVIGPPHSEKLQKHDFGLEDLRSLSNAVDGCSLVPLAIALGAWLTKYFLASISMEMILS
;
A
#
# COMPACT_ATOMS: atom_id res chain seq x y z
N MET A 1 0.14 81.69 -69.81
CA MET A 1 -0.18 82.25 -71.15
C MET A 1 -0.05 81.15 -72.20
N ALA A 2 -1.04 81.07 -73.09
CA ALA A 2 -0.96 80.71 -74.52
C ALA A 2 -0.24 79.40 -74.94
N LYS A 3 -0.96 78.43 -75.55
CA LYS A 3 -1.29 78.33 -77.00
C LYS A 3 -0.22 77.45 -77.71
N ARG A 4 -0.53 76.19 -78.02
CA ARG A 4 -1.20 75.67 -79.25
C ARG A 4 -0.20 75.41 -80.40
N ARG A 5 -0.21 74.16 -80.89
CA ARG A 5 0.04 73.69 -82.28
C ARG A 5 1.47 73.76 -82.82
N ASP A 6 1.94 72.90 -83.72
CA ASP A 6 1.56 71.58 -84.25
C ASP A 6 2.64 71.21 -85.31
N ARG A 7 2.57 69.97 -85.82
CA ARG A 7 3.30 69.37 -86.99
C ARG A 7 4.70 68.83 -86.70
N ARG A 8 4.87 67.51 -86.60
CA ARG A 8 4.81 66.42 -87.62
C ARG A 8 6.02 66.41 -88.55
N LEU A 9 6.81 65.34 -88.46
CA LEU A 9 7.23 64.46 -89.55
C LEU A 9 7.53 63.06 -88.96
N ALA A 10 7.03 62.01 -89.61
CA ALA A 10 7.42 60.60 -89.45
C ALA A 10 8.43 60.24 -90.59
N PRO A 11 8.96 59.01 -90.76
CA PRO A 11 8.68 57.73 -90.06
C PRO A 11 9.94 56.87 -89.75
N GLY A 12 9.76 55.70 -89.13
CA GLY A 12 10.71 54.58 -89.31
C GLY A 12 10.87 53.57 -88.16
N SER A 13 10.11 52.47 -88.25
CA SER A 13 10.53 51.08 -87.98
C SER A 13 10.92 50.61 -86.56
N ASN A 14 10.11 49.64 -86.10
CA ASN A 14 10.42 48.45 -85.30
C ASN A 14 10.61 48.56 -83.78
N ARG A 15 9.53 48.15 -83.07
CA ARG A 15 9.41 46.89 -82.29
C ARG A 15 8.77 47.12 -80.92
N SER A 16 7.45 46.91 -80.92
CA SER A 16 6.52 46.46 -79.86
C SER A 16 6.71 46.90 -78.39
N LYS A 17 5.76 47.76 -77.96
CA LYS A 17 5.15 47.86 -76.62
C LYS A 17 4.28 46.60 -76.35
N GLU A 18 3.67 46.31 -75.21
CA GLU A 18 3.45 46.94 -73.89
C GLU A 18 3.02 45.85 -72.90
N ILE A 19 3.08 46.19 -71.62
CA ILE A 19 2.61 45.50 -70.41
C ILE A 19 1.12 45.07 -70.48
N VAL A 20 0.73 44.02 -69.73
CA VAL A 20 -0.38 43.97 -68.73
C VAL A 20 -0.56 42.54 -68.16
N GLU A 21 -0.56 42.44 -66.83
CA GLU A 21 -0.95 41.28 -65.99
C GLU A 21 -2.43 40.87 -66.16
N PRO A 22 -2.83 39.62 -65.84
CA PRO A 22 -3.40 39.38 -64.51
C PRO A 22 -2.98 38.04 -63.85
N SER A 23 -3.28 37.99 -62.56
CA SER A 23 -2.84 37.07 -61.51
C SER A 23 -3.61 35.74 -61.41
N THR A 24 -3.12 34.89 -60.50
CA THR A 24 -3.83 33.94 -59.60
C THR A 24 -4.14 32.52 -60.13
N GLU A 25 -3.56 31.49 -59.49
CA GLU A 25 -4.30 30.41 -58.77
C GLU A 25 -3.49 29.13 -58.48
N GLN A 26 -2.28 28.92 -59.01
CA GLN A 26 -1.64 27.60 -58.91
C GLN A 26 -0.75 27.34 -57.67
N ASP A 27 -0.18 28.35 -57.02
CA ASP A 27 0.79 28.13 -55.92
C ASP A 27 0.18 28.05 -54.51
N GLN A 28 -1.08 28.45 -54.30
CA GLN A 28 -1.72 28.34 -52.98
C GLN A 28 -2.37 26.97 -52.72
N LEU A 29 -2.72 26.23 -53.77
CA LEU A 29 -3.45 24.96 -53.64
C LEU A 29 -2.56 23.80 -53.15
N GLY A 30 -1.27 23.79 -53.51
CA GLY A 30 -0.32 22.73 -53.12
C GLY A 30 0.13 22.78 -51.66
N ASN A 31 0.26 23.98 -51.09
CA ASN A 31 0.69 24.17 -49.71
C ASN A 31 -0.46 24.03 -48.70
N SER A 32 -1.69 24.44 -49.05
CA SER A 32 -2.87 24.25 -48.19
C SER A 32 -3.20 22.76 -48.02
N ALA A 33 -3.23 21.99 -49.12
CA ALA A 33 -3.54 20.56 -49.07
C ALA A 33 -2.52 19.74 -48.26
N SER A 34 -1.24 20.13 -48.29
CA SER A 34 -0.16 19.51 -47.50
C SER A 34 -0.28 19.86 -46.01
N SER A 35 -0.61 21.12 -45.69
CA SER A 35 -0.83 21.60 -44.33
C SER A 35 -2.06 20.96 -43.69
N ASP A 36 -3.18 20.87 -44.42
CA ASP A 36 -4.41 20.25 -43.95
C ASP A 36 -4.22 18.75 -43.69
N ARG A 37 -3.48 18.06 -44.56
CA ARG A 37 -3.15 16.64 -44.35
C ARG A 37 -2.28 16.43 -43.11
N ARG A 38 -1.33 17.33 -42.81
CA ARG A 38 -0.55 17.30 -41.57
C ARG A 38 -1.43 17.58 -40.35
N LEU A 39 -2.35 18.54 -40.44
CA LEU A 39 -3.28 18.86 -39.36
C LEU A 39 -4.21 17.69 -39.04
N ILE A 40 -4.73 17.01 -40.08
CA ILE A 40 -5.56 15.81 -39.95
C ILE A 40 -4.76 14.67 -39.30
N ILE A 41 -3.50 14.46 -39.70
CA ILE A 41 -2.64 13.43 -39.08
C ILE A 41 -2.40 13.74 -37.60
N ILE A 42 -2.10 15.00 -37.26
CA ILE A 42 -1.91 15.43 -35.86
C ILE A 42 -3.21 15.21 -35.06
N PHE A 43 -4.36 15.57 -35.65
CA PHE A 43 -5.66 15.40 -35.01
C PHE A 43 -5.97 13.91 -34.74
N VAL A 44 -5.73 13.03 -35.71
CA VAL A 44 -5.93 11.58 -35.55
C VAL A 44 -5.00 11.02 -34.47
N ILE A 45 -3.73 11.43 -34.44
CA ILE A 45 -2.78 10.97 -33.44
C ILE A 45 -3.20 11.41 -32.02
N PHE A 46 -3.57 12.68 -31.85
CA PHE A 46 -3.89 13.23 -30.53
C PHE A 46 -5.29 12.85 -30.02
N PHE A 47 -6.29 12.78 -30.90
CA PHE A 47 -7.69 12.57 -30.48
C PHE A 47 -8.18 11.14 -30.66
N ILE A 48 -7.47 10.30 -31.43
CA ILE A 48 -7.87 8.90 -31.65
C ILE A 48 -6.82 7.95 -31.09
N VAL A 49 -5.56 8.11 -31.51
CA VAL A 49 -4.51 7.15 -31.16
C VAL A 49 -4.08 7.30 -29.70
N SER A 50 -3.83 8.52 -29.22
CA SER A 50 -3.41 8.77 -27.84
C SER A 50 -4.44 8.33 -26.79
N PRO A 51 -5.76 8.59 -26.94
CA PRO A 51 -6.78 8.08 -26.02
C PRO A 51 -6.91 6.56 -26.10
N ALA A 52 -6.82 5.96 -27.29
CA ALA A 52 -6.87 4.50 -27.44
C ALA A 52 -5.68 3.81 -26.77
N ILE A 53 -4.47 4.38 -26.91
CA ILE A 53 -3.26 3.91 -26.21
C ILE A 53 -3.41 4.12 -24.70
N SER A 54 -3.92 5.28 -24.26
CA SER A 54 -4.16 5.53 -22.83
C SER A 54 -5.17 4.55 -22.24
N VAL A 55 -6.25 4.23 -22.95
CA VAL A 55 -7.23 3.22 -22.53
C VAL A 55 -6.62 1.82 -22.52
N LEU A 56 -5.77 1.49 -23.51
CA LEU A 56 -5.07 0.21 -23.56
C LEU A 56 -4.07 0.08 -22.39
N VAL A 57 -3.27 1.10 -22.13
CA VAL A 57 -2.32 1.17 -21.01
C VAL A 57 -3.09 1.15 -19.68
N TYR A 58 -4.20 1.87 -19.57
CA TYR A 58 -5.07 1.84 -18.41
C TYR A 58 -5.63 0.43 -18.19
N ARG A 59 -6.08 -0.25 -19.24
CA ARG A 59 -6.52 -1.65 -19.13
C ARG A 59 -5.36 -2.57 -18.75
N ILE A 60 -4.16 -2.40 -19.29
CA ILE A 60 -3.02 -3.27 -18.91
C ILE A 60 -2.59 -3.04 -17.45
N ILE A 61 -2.57 -1.79 -16.97
CA ILE A 61 -2.14 -1.44 -15.61
C ILE A 61 -3.24 -1.73 -14.57
N TYR A 62 -4.51 -1.52 -14.92
CA TYR A 62 -5.65 -1.61 -13.99
C TYR A 62 -6.59 -2.78 -14.28
N SER A 63 -6.30 -3.65 -15.24
CA SER A 63 -6.96 -4.95 -15.34
C SER A 63 -6.67 -5.70 -14.05
N PRO A 64 -7.71 -6.16 -13.33
CA PRO A 64 -7.51 -7.10 -12.24
C PRO A 64 -6.68 -8.26 -12.80
N PRO A 65 -5.60 -8.68 -12.13
CA PRO A 65 -4.90 -9.89 -12.55
C PRO A 65 -5.95 -11.01 -12.65
N PRO A 66 -5.96 -11.80 -13.73
CA PRO A 66 -6.82 -12.98 -13.78
C PRO A 66 -6.51 -13.80 -12.54
N ILE A 67 -7.54 -14.08 -11.73
CA ILE A 67 -7.40 -14.94 -10.55
C ILE A 67 -6.76 -16.22 -11.07
N PRO A 68 -5.57 -16.62 -10.60
CA PRO A 68 -4.92 -17.81 -11.11
C PRO A 68 -5.83 -19.01 -10.80
N MET A 69 -6.50 -19.55 -11.82
CA MET A 69 -7.33 -20.76 -11.71
C MET A 69 -6.50 -22.02 -11.37
N ASP A 70 -5.19 -21.86 -11.18
CA ASP A 70 -4.22 -22.91 -10.83
C ASP A 70 -4.22 -23.28 -9.33
N SER A 71 -5.06 -22.68 -8.47
CA SER A 71 -5.09 -23.11 -7.07
C SER A 71 -5.87 -24.41 -6.92
N PHE A 72 -5.39 -25.32 -6.07
CA PHE A 72 -6.00 -26.62 -5.77
C PHE A 72 -7.51 -26.50 -5.46
N VAL A 73 -7.90 -25.43 -4.75
CA VAL A 73 -9.27 -25.24 -4.27
C VAL A 73 -10.19 -24.66 -5.35
N PHE A 74 -9.68 -23.81 -6.25
CA PHE A 74 -10.42 -23.37 -7.43
C PHE A 74 -10.57 -24.49 -8.46
N GLN A 75 -9.52 -25.29 -8.66
CA GLN A 75 -9.56 -26.44 -9.57
C GLN A 75 -10.46 -27.57 -9.06
N GLY A 76 -10.54 -27.74 -7.74
CA GLY A 76 -11.45 -28.69 -7.09
C GLY A 76 -12.91 -28.23 -7.00
N GLY A 77 -13.26 -27.03 -7.48
CA GLY A 77 -14.62 -26.49 -7.40
C GLY A 77 -15.13 -26.26 -5.96
N LEU A 78 -14.20 -26.17 -5.00
CA LEU A 78 -14.51 -26.06 -3.57
C LEU A 78 -14.86 -24.63 -3.15
N VAL A 79 -14.51 -23.63 -3.97
CA VAL A 79 -14.96 -22.24 -3.77
C VAL A 79 -16.31 -22.05 -4.47
N LYS A 80 -17.40 -22.21 -3.72
CA LYS A 80 -18.78 -22.06 -4.21
C LYS A 80 -19.67 -21.38 -3.17
N ALA A 81 -20.78 -20.79 -3.61
CA ALA A 81 -21.72 -20.10 -2.72
C ALA A 81 -22.57 -21.08 -1.89
N ASP A 82 -22.90 -22.25 -2.46
CA ASP A 82 -23.69 -23.29 -1.81
C ASP A 82 -22.77 -24.41 -1.29
N VAL A 83 -22.35 -24.29 -0.03
CA VAL A 83 -21.41 -25.20 0.63
C VAL A 83 -22.13 -26.04 1.67
N ASN A 84 -21.94 -27.36 1.60
CA ASN A 84 -22.43 -28.30 2.61
C ASN A 84 -21.39 -28.50 3.73
N TYR A 85 -21.83 -28.53 4.99
CA TYR A 85 -20.96 -28.78 6.15
C TYR A 85 -20.17 -30.10 6.04
N GLN A 86 -20.74 -31.13 5.41
CA GLN A 86 -20.05 -32.42 5.23
C GLN A 86 -18.83 -32.30 4.31
N GLU A 87 -18.93 -31.45 3.28
CA GLU A 87 -17.80 -31.15 2.40
C GLU A 87 -16.71 -30.41 3.18
N ILE A 88 -17.08 -29.45 4.02
CA ILE A 88 -16.11 -28.76 4.91
C ILE A 88 -15.42 -29.76 5.83
N LEU A 89 -16.16 -30.66 6.49
CA LEU A 89 -15.58 -31.66 7.38
C LEU A 89 -14.63 -32.62 6.64
N THR A 90 -14.92 -32.93 5.38
CA THR A 90 -14.11 -33.81 4.54
C THR A 90 -12.85 -33.11 4.01
N GLU A 91 -12.96 -31.84 3.63
CA GLU A 91 -11.90 -31.13 2.89
C GLU A 91 -11.05 -30.19 3.76
N ASN A 92 -11.49 -29.79 4.97
CA ASN A 92 -10.79 -28.75 5.77
C ASN A 92 -9.34 -29.07 6.15
N SER A 93 -8.98 -30.35 6.17
CA SER A 93 -7.63 -30.82 6.52
C SER A 93 -6.70 -30.89 5.32
N LYS A 94 -7.26 -30.85 4.10
CA LYS A 94 -6.50 -30.91 2.86
C LYS A 94 -6.02 -29.50 2.51
N ALA A 95 -4.74 -29.41 2.18
CA ALA A 95 -4.11 -28.20 1.67
C ALA A 95 -3.38 -28.56 0.38
N SER A 96 -3.16 -27.56 -0.49
CA SER A 96 -2.35 -27.75 -1.69
C SER A 96 -1.00 -28.36 -1.32
N GLU A 97 -0.57 -29.37 -2.08
CA GLU A 97 0.77 -29.96 -1.94
C GLU A 97 1.86 -28.91 -2.17
N ASN A 98 1.58 -27.91 -3.00
CA ASN A 98 2.48 -26.80 -3.26
C ASN A 98 2.36 -25.73 -2.17
N THR A 99 3.21 -25.86 -1.15
CA THR A 99 3.29 -24.90 -0.04
C THR A 99 4.19 -23.70 -0.33
N SER A 100 5.03 -23.77 -1.38
CA SER A 100 6.02 -22.75 -1.72
C SER A 100 5.52 -21.70 -2.71
N ARG A 101 4.53 -22.04 -3.56
CA ARG A 101 3.93 -21.10 -4.53
C ARG A 101 2.93 -20.18 -3.84
N ARG A 102 3.15 -18.87 -4.00
CA ARG A 102 2.23 -17.82 -3.59
C ARG A 102 1.37 -17.39 -4.78
N HIS A 103 0.05 -17.54 -4.66
CA HIS A 103 -0.90 -17.10 -5.68
C HIS A 103 -1.36 -15.64 -5.44
N PHE A 104 -1.42 -15.20 -4.19
CA PHE A 104 -1.74 -13.82 -3.83
C PHE A 104 -0.50 -12.92 -3.93
N THR A 105 -0.54 -11.93 -4.83
CA THR A 105 0.64 -11.10 -5.13
C THR A 105 0.83 -9.93 -4.17
N ASN A 106 -0.24 -9.46 -3.54
CA ASN A 106 -0.20 -8.34 -2.60
C ASN A 106 0.41 -8.75 -1.23
N PRO A 107 0.80 -7.77 -0.39
CA PRO A 107 1.27 -8.07 0.96
C PRO A 107 0.26 -8.90 1.77
N ALA A 108 0.76 -9.96 2.41
CA ALA A 108 0.00 -10.86 3.27
C ALA A 108 0.66 -10.94 4.66
N LEU A 109 -0.06 -10.46 5.67
CA LEU A 109 0.33 -10.48 7.07
C LEU A 109 -0.46 -11.56 7.81
N ALA A 110 0.22 -12.48 8.49
CA ALA A 110 -0.42 -13.46 9.37
C ALA A 110 -0.08 -13.18 10.84
N TYR A 111 -1.09 -13.26 11.71
CA TYR A 111 -0.89 -13.21 13.16
C TYR A 111 -0.68 -14.60 13.74
N ILE A 112 0.27 -14.75 14.66
CA ILE A 112 0.61 -16.02 15.33
C ILE A 112 0.44 -15.82 16.83
N THR A 113 -0.41 -16.63 17.45
CA THR A 113 -0.72 -16.49 18.87
C THR A 113 -0.06 -17.57 19.72
N PRO A 114 0.48 -17.24 20.91
CA PRO A 114 1.19 -18.23 21.75
C PRO A 114 0.27 -19.35 22.27
N TRP A 115 -1.03 -19.10 22.42
CA TRP A 115 -2.00 -20.11 22.87
C TRP A 115 -2.49 -21.06 21.75
N ASN A 116 -2.07 -20.86 20.50
CA ASN A 116 -2.42 -21.75 19.39
C ASN A 116 -1.14 -22.27 18.71
N SER A 117 -0.59 -23.36 19.23
CA SER A 117 0.64 -23.98 18.75
C SER A 117 0.59 -24.35 17.25
N LYS A 118 -0.59 -24.69 16.72
CA LYS A 118 -0.78 -24.98 15.29
C LYS A 118 -0.41 -23.78 14.41
N GLY A 119 -0.54 -22.55 14.90
CA GLY A 119 -0.12 -21.34 14.18
C GLY A 119 1.37 -21.32 13.87
N TYR A 120 2.21 -21.80 14.78
CA TYR A 120 3.67 -21.87 14.60
C TYR A 120 4.04 -22.87 13.51
N GLU A 121 3.39 -24.04 13.51
CA GLU A 121 3.60 -25.07 12.48
C GLU A 121 3.12 -24.62 11.10
N LEU A 122 1.96 -23.96 11.03
CA LEU A 122 1.43 -23.42 9.77
C LEU A 122 2.32 -22.30 9.21
N ALA A 123 2.82 -21.42 10.07
CA ALA A 123 3.73 -20.35 9.67
C ALA A 123 5.04 -20.90 9.07
N LYS A 124 5.57 -22.00 9.63
CA LYS A 124 6.73 -22.71 9.05
C LYS A 124 6.38 -23.34 7.71
N ARG A 125 5.30 -24.12 7.67
CA ARG A 125 4.89 -24.89 6.48
C ARG A 125 4.56 -24.00 5.28
N PHE A 126 3.92 -22.87 5.52
CA PHE A 126 3.41 -21.96 4.48
C PHE A 126 4.14 -20.62 4.44
N ASN A 127 5.36 -20.54 4.97
CA ASN A 127 6.14 -19.29 5.06
C ASN A 127 6.15 -18.50 3.75
N SER A 128 6.43 -19.16 2.63
CA SER A 128 6.51 -18.53 1.30
C SER A 128 5.19 -17.90 0.81
N LYS A 129 4.05 -18.26 1.40
CA LYS A 129 2.75 -17.65 1.09
C LYS A 129 2.55 -16.30 1.77
N PHE A 130 3.32 -15.97 2.80
CA PHE A 130 3.22 -14.71 3.54
C PHE A 130 4.36 -13.76 3.19
N THR A 131 4.09 -12.46 3.28
CA THR A 131 5.17 -11.45 3.27
C THR A 131 5.60 -11.09 4.68
N HIS A 132 4.68 -11.16 5.66
CA HIS A 132 4.95 -10.81 7.04
C HIS A 132 4.28 -11.80 7.99
N LEU A 133 4.99 -12.16 9.06
CA LEU A 133 4.53 -12.99 10.16
C LEU A 133 4.60 -12.15 11.43
N SER A 134 3.48 -11.99 12.13
CA SER A 134 3.36 -11.18 13.33
C SER A 134 3.00 -12.02 14.55
N PRO A 135 4.01 -12.53 15.28
CA PRO A 135 3.75 -13.18 16.55
C PRO A 135 3.25 -12.18 17.60
N ILE A 136 2.22 -12.56 18.37
CA ILE A 136 1.62 -11.73 19.41
C ILE A 136 2.27 -12.06 20.76
N TRP A 137 3.38 -11.40 21.05
CA TRP A 137 4.15 -11.65 22.28
C TRP A 137 4.22 -10.46 23.22
N TYR A 138 4.20 -9.24 22.70
CA TYR A 138 4.71 -8.08 23.43
C TYR A 138 3.63 -7.07 23.82
N ASP A 139 3.74 -6.59 25.05
CA ASP A 139 3.00 -5.44 25.57
C ASP A 139 3.99 -4.39 26.11
N LEU A 140 3.83 -3.14 25.71
CA LEU A 140 4.55 -2.01 26.32
C LEU A 140 3.67 -1.39 27.42
N LYS A 141 4.05 -1.60 28.67
CA LYS A 141 3.26 -1.21 29.86
C LYS A 141 3.95 -0.14 30.69
N SER A 142 3.14 0.57 31.48
CA SER A 142 3.62 1.44 32.55
C SER A 142 3.88 0.62 33.81
N GLN A 143 5.10 0.72 34.35
CA GLN A 143 5.48 0.14 35.64
C GLN A 143 5.93 1.29 36.56
N GLY A 144 5.01 1.78 37.38
CA GLY A 144 5.19 3.01 38.14
C GLY A 144 5.52 4.18 37.22
N THR A 145 6.63 4.87 37.45
CA THR A 145 7.11 5.98 36.60
C THR A 145 7.94 5.53 35.39
N SER A 146 8.06 4.22 35.19
CA SER A 146 8.91 3.61 34.16
C SER A 146 8.07 2.88 33.10
N LEU A 147 8.69 2.57 31.97
CA LEU A 147 8.11 1.74 30.92
C LEU A 147 8.86 0.41 30.86
N ILE A 148 8.11 -0.66 30.64
CA ILE A 148 8.62 -2.03 30.47
C ILE A 148 7.99 -2.64 29.22
N LEU A 149 8.81 -3.34 28.43
CA LEU A 149 8.36 -4.17 27.32
C LEU A 149 8.26 -5.61 27.85
N GLU A 150 7.05 -6.06 28.14
CA GLU A 150 6.79 -7.42 28.62
C GLU A 150 6.61 -8.37 27.44
N GLY A 151 6.85 -9.67 27.68
CA GLY A 151 6.53 -10.72 26.72
C GLY A 151 7.71 -11.42 26.05
N ARG A 152 8.95 -10.95 26.26
CA ARG A 152 10.17 -11.58 25.70
C ARG A 152 10.26 -13.08 26.01
N HIS A 153 9.74 -13.53 27.16
CA HIS A 153 9.71 -14.96 27.52
C HIS A 153 8.85 -15.83 26.59
N ASN A 154 7.94 -15.24 25.81
CA ASN A 154 7.15 -15.93 24.80
C ASN A 154 7.86 -16.04 23.45
N ALA A 155 8.95 -15.29 23.25
CA ALA A 155 9.68 -15.28 22.00
C ALA A 155 10.48 -16.59 21.84
N ASP A 156 10.26 -17.26 20.72
CA ASP A 156 10.97 -18.50 20.36
C ASP A 156 12.03 -18.20 19.29
N THR A 157 13.28 -18.06 19.73
CA THR A 157 14.43 -17.81 18.85
C THR A 157 14.74 -18.99 17.93
N GLY A 158 14.43 -20.22 18.35
CA GLY A 158 14.55 -21.41 17.52
C GLY A 158 13.57 -21.37 16.37
N TRP A 159 12.31 -21.07 16.66
CA TRP A 159 11.26 -20.90 15.64
C TRP A 159 11.57 -19.77 14.67
N ILE A 160 12.04 -18.62 15.14
CA ILE A 160 12.47 -17.51 14.27
C ILE A 160 13.59 -17.99 13.33
N SER A 161 14.60 -18.68 13.87
CA SER A 161 15.73 -19.20 13.08
C SER A 161 15.26 -20.21 12.01
N GLU A 162 14.30 -21.07 12.34
CA GLU A 162 13.69 -21.98 11.38
C GLU A 162 12.96 -21.26 10.26
N LEU A 163 12.16 -20.23 10.59
CA LEU A 163 11.45 -19.42 9.59
C LEU A 163 12.41 -18.72 8.62
N ARG A 164 13.56 -18.24 9.11
CA ARG A 164 14.58 -17.63 8.26
C ARG A 164 15.18 -18.60 7.25
N ARG A 165 15.32 -19.88 7.64
CA ARG A 165 15.85 -20.93 6.77
C ARG A 165 14.81 -21.40 5.75
N SER A 166 13.53 -21.35 6.09
CA SER A 166 12.45 -21.94 5.27
C SER A 166 11.77 -20.96 4.32
N GLY A 167 12.01 -19.64 4.42
CA GLY A 167 11.45 -18.70 3.47
C GLY A 167 11.71 -17.22 3.74
N ASP A 168 11.05 -16.39 2.93
CA ASP A 168 11.35 -14.97 2.82
C ASP A 168 10.51 -14.06 3.71
N ALA A 169 9.49 -14.58 4.40
CA ALA A 169 8.63 -13.75 5.23
C ALA A 169 9.40 -12.98 6.33
N LEU A 170 8.98 -11.73 6.53
CA LEU A 170 9.53 -10.86 7.56
C LEU A 170 8.84 -11.14 8.90
N VAL A 171 9.60 -11.12 10.00
CA VAL A 171 9.08 -11.36 11.35
C VAL A 171 8.90 -10.02 12.05
N LEU A 172 7.65 -9.60 12.23
CA LEU A 172 7.26 -8.33 12.83
C LEU A 172 6.36 -8.58 14.05
N PRO A 173 6.92 -8.82 15.24
CA PRO A 173 6.11 -9.06 16.43
C PRO A 173 5.12 -7.92 16.68
N ARG A 174 3.92 -8.29 17.11
CA ARG A 174 2.91 -7.32 17.51
C ARG A 174 3.28 -6.78 18.89
N VAL A 175 3.33 -5.45 18.98
CA VAL A 175 3.51 -4.71 20.23
C VAL A 175 2.21 -3.98 20.53
N VAL A 176 1.54 -4.35 21.62
CA VAL A 176 0.39 -3.61 22.13
C VAL A 176 0.87 -2.51 23.08
N LEU A 177 0.46 -1.27 22.82
CA LEU A 177 0.84 -0.14 23.66
C LEU A 177 -0.22 0.08 24.75
N GLU A 178 0.03 -0.48 25.93
CA GLU A 178 -0.87 -0.42 27.08
C GLU A 178 -0.47 0.64 28.12
N ALA A 179 0.72 1.22 27.97
CA ALA A 179 1.20 2.30 28.82
C ALA A 179 0.23 3.49 28.88
N PHE A 180 0.09 4.11 30.06
CA PHE A 180 -0.84 5.20 30.28
C PHE A 180 -0.53 6.40 29.37
N PRO A 181 -1.42 6.76 28.43
CA PRO A 181 -1.11 7.68 27.34
C PRO A 181 -0.76 9.08 27.82
N ALA A 182 -1.46 9.60 28.82
CA ALA A 182 -1.19 10.93 29.36
C ALA A 182 0.23 11.07 29.90
N GLU A 183 0.76 10.03 30.56
CA GLU A 183 2.09 10.09 31.17
C GLU A 183 3.21 9.91 30.16
N PHE A 184 3.05 9.00 29.19
CA PHE A 184 4.13 8.71 28.25
C PHE A 184 4.14 9.69 27.06
N LEU A 185 2.98 10.10 26.53
CA LEU A 185 2.91 10.97 25.34
C LEU A 185 3.33 12.39 25.65
N THR A 186 3.07 12.91 26.84
CA THR A 186 3.41 14.30 27.19
C THR A 186 4.90 14.48 27.49
N LYS A 187 5.55 13.44 28.03
CA LYS A 187 6.96 13.48 28.45
C LYS A 187 7.88 12.97 27.34
N LYS A 188 8.66 13.87 26.71
CA LYS A 188 9.64 13.50 25.66
C LYS A 188 10.58 12.36 26.09
N LYS A 189 11.03 12.36 27.34
CA LYS A 189 11.89 11.30 27.90
C LYS A 189 11.20 9.93 27.87
N GLN A 190 9.90 9.86 28.16
CA GLN A 190 9.15 8.60 28.15
C GLN A 190 8.90 8.12 26.71
N ARG A 191 8.55 9.01 25.78
CA ARG A 191 8.47 8.66 24.34
C ARG A 191 9.78 8.08 23.82
N ASN A 192 10.91 8.72 24.12
CA ASN A 192 12.22 8.21 23.72
C ASN A 192 12.55 6.87 24.38
N LYS A 193 12.17 6.67 25.65
CA LYS A 193 12.34 5.38 26.33
C LYS A 193 11.52 4.27 25.67
N ALA A 194 10.26 4.53 25.33
CA ALA A 194 9.41 3.58 24.60
C ALA A 194 10.03 3.18 23.25
N ILE A 195 10.47 4.16 22.47
CA ILE A 195 11.13 3.93 21.18
C ILE A 195 12.39 3.08 21.36
N ASN A 196 13.25 3.45 22.32
CA ASN A 196 14.49 2.72 22.57
C ASN A 196 14.23 1.27 23.01
N LEU A 197 13.22 1.04 23.87
CA LEU A 197 12.86 -0.32 24.29
C LEU A 197 12.46 -1.19 23.09
N ILE A 198 11.59 -0.67 22.22
CA ILE A 198 11.10 -1.39 21.04
C ILE A 198 12.24 -1.64 20.04
N VAL A 199 13.00 -0.61 19.70
CA VAL A 199 14.09 -0.73 18.70
C VAL A 199 15.19 -1.66 19.21
N THR A 200 15.55 -1.58 20.50
CA THR A 200 16.55 -2.48 21.09
C THR A 200 16.06 -3.92 21.09
N GLU A 201 14.78 -4.17 21.40
CA GLU A 201 14.21 -5.51 21.31
C GLU A 201 14.32 -6.09 19.89
N CYS A 202 13.99 -5.28 18.87
CA CYS A 202 14.13 -5.72 17.47
C CYS A 202 15.56 -6.11 17.12
N LYS A 203 16.55 -5.35 17.61
CA LYS A 203 17.97 -5.62 17.38
C LYS A 203 18.44 -6.87 18.11
N ASP A 204 18.11 -6.97 19.39
CA ASP A 204 18.50 -8.09 20.25
C ASP A 204 17.95 -9.43 19.75
N MET A 205 16.70 -9.42 19.26
CA MET A 205 15.96 -10.63 18.88
C MET A 205 15.97 -10.89 17.37
N GLY A 206 16.57 -10.01 16.57
CA GLY A 206 16.66 -10.15 15.10
C GLY A 206 15.32 -10.01 14.37
N TYR A 207 14.44 -9.15 14.85
CA TYR A 207 13.16 -8.83 14.20
C TYR A 207 13.35 -7.89 13.01
N ASP A 208 12.45 -7.96 12.03
CA ASP A 208 12.48 -7.07 10.86
C ASP A 208 11.66 -5.80 11.05
N GLY A 209 11.14 -5.57 12.25
CA GLY A 209 10.19 -4.51 12.53
C GLY A 209 9.14 -4.94 13.53
N ILE A 210 8.06 -4.17 13.60
CA ILE A 210 6.93 -4.48 14.47
C ILE A 210 5.59 -4.17 13.81
N VAL A 211 4.55 -4.81 14.35
CA VAL A 211 3.17 -4.38 14.18
C VAL A 211 2.73 -3.63 15.44
N LEU A 212 2.48 -2.33 15.36
CA LEU A 212 2.09 -1.51 16.51
C LEU A 212 0.56 -1.44 16.66
N GLU A 213 0.04 -1.86 17.80
CA GLU A 213 -1.34 -1.64 18.21
C GLU A 213 -1.44 -0.62 19.35
N SER A 214 -1.86 0.60 19.02
CA SER A 214 -2.07 1.66 20.02
C SER A 214 -3.39 2.43 19.86
N TRP A 215 -3.95 2.52 18.64
CA TRP A 215 -5.10 3.37 18.38
C TRP A 215 -6.32 3.05 19.23
N SER A 216 -6.72 1.77 19.28
CA SER A 216 -7.89 1.33 20.05
C SER A 216 -7.71 1.54 21.55
N ARG A 217 -6.48 1.38 22.07
CA ARG A 217 -6.15 1.67 23.47
C ARG A 217 -6.29 3.16 23.75
N TRP A 218 -5.71 4.01 22.91
CA TRP A 218 -5.82 5.46 23.05
C TRP A 218 -7.25 5.98 22.90
N ALA A 219 -8.05 5.37 22.02
CA ALA A 219 -9.47 5.64 21.89
C ALA A 219 -10.21 5.30 23.20
N ALA A 220 -9.94 4.12 23.79
CA ALA A 220 -10.53 3.71 25.07
C ALA A 220 -10.15 4.64 26.24
N TYR A 221 -8.93 5.20 26.24
CA TYR A 221 -8.51 6.24 27.19
C TYR A 221 -9.09 7.63 26.89
N GLY A 222 -9.83 7.80 25.79
CA GLY A 222 -10.42 9.07 25.38
C GLY A 222 -9.43 10.13 24.89
N ILE A 223 -8.14 9.82 24.78
CA ILE A 223 -7.12 10.83 24.45
C ILE A 223 -7.18 11.29 22.99
N LEU A 224 -7.84 10.53 22.11
CA LEU A 224 -7.98 10.87 20.70
C LEU A 224 -9.02 11.97 20.44
N HIS A 225 -9.85 12.30 21.45
CA HIS A 225 -10.78 13.42 21.41
C HIS A 225 -10.06 14.77 21.62
N ASP A 226 -8.92 14.77 22.30
CA ASP A 226 -8.09 15.95 22.50
C ASP A 226 -7.13 16.12 21.30
N PRO A 227 -7.20 17.25 20.56
CA PRO A 227 -6.35 17.45 19.38
C PRO A 227 -4.86 17.48 19.69
N THR A 228 -4.47 17.98 20.88
CA THR A 228 -3.06 18.05 21.31
C THR A 228 -2.53 16.65 21.57
N MET A 229 -3.28 15.83 22.31
CA MET A 229 -2.92 14.45 22.61
C MET A 229 -2.92 13.57 21.35
N ARG A 230 -3.90 13.75 20.45
CA ARG A 230 -3.90 13.07 19.14
C ARG A 230 -2.65 13.42 18.32
N ASN A 231 -2.27 14.70 18.28
CA ASN A 231 -1.05 15.12 17.58
C ASN A 231 0.21 14.53 18.23
N LEU A 232 0.30 14.50 19.57
CA LEU A 232 1.41 13.83 20.27
C LEU A 232 1.47 12.32 19.96
N ALA A 233 0.32 11.66 19.86
CA ALA A 233 0.21 10.26 19.49
C ALA A 233 0.70 10.00 18.06
N LEU A 234 0.28 10.81 17.09
CA LEU A 234 0.77 10.75 15.71
C LEU A 234 2.27 11.06 15.62
N GLN A 235 2.76 12.05 16.37
CA GLN A 235 4.18 12.37 16.44
C GLN A 235 5.01 11.22 17.02
N PHE A 236 4.49 10.52 18.04
CA PHE A 236 5.13 9.33 18.59
C PHE A 236 5.27 8.23 17.53
N ILE A 237 4.19 7.93 16.78
CA ILE A 237 4.24 6.93 15.70
C ILE A 237 5.29 7.31 14.65
N LYS A 238 5.35 8.60 14.26
CA LYS A 238 6.37 9.10 13.33
C LYS A 238 7.77 8.90 13.85
N GLN A 239 8.01 9.26 15.11
CA GLN A 239 9.32 9.12 15.75
C GLN A 239 9.75 7.65 15.83
N LEU A 240 8.82 6.75 16.15
CA LEU A 240 9.09 5.32 16.16
C LEU A 240 9.40 4.78 14.76
N GLY A 241 8.61 5.16 13.76
CA GLY A 241 8.83 4.77 12.36
C GLY A 241 10.20 5.21 11.86
N HIS A 242 10.57 6.47 12.09
CA HIS A 242 11.90 6.97 11.74
C HIS A 242 13.04 6.24 12.48
N ALA A 243 12.85 5.91 13.75
CA ALA A 243 13.85 5.17 14.51
C ALA A 243 14.04 3.74 13.96
N LEU A 244 12.95 3.03 13.64
CA LEU A 244 13.01 1.71 13.01
C LEU A 244 13.64 1.79 11.60
N HIS A 245 13.24 2.77 10.80
CA HIS A 245 13.78 2.97 9.44
C HIS A 245 15.27 3.30 9.40
N SER A 246 15.84 3.76 10.52
CA SER A 246 17.28 4.05 10.66
C SER A 246 18.11 2.81 10.99
N GLU A 247 17.46 1.68 11.28
CA GLU A 247 18.11 0.42 11.64
C GLU A 247 17.93 -0.60 10.50
N SER A 248 18.95 -1.42 10.27
CA SER A 248 18.88 -2.52 9.31
C SER A 248 18.14 -3.73 9.88
N SER A 249 17.40 -4.43 9.02
CA SER A 249 16.79 -5.72 9.33
C SER A 249 17.88 -6.77 9.48
N ALA A 250 17.75 -7.65 10.47
CA ALA A 250 18.67 -8.77 10.70
C ALA A 250 18.75 -9.76 9.52
N LYS A 251 17.76 -9.76 8.63
CA LYS A 251 17.74 -10.63 7.44
C LYS A 251 18.59 -10.08 6.30
N ASN A 252 18.59 -8.75 6.14
CA ASN A 252 19.21 -8.08 5.01
C ASN A 252 19.62 -6.67 5.41
N ASP A 253 20.93 -6.44 5.46
CA ASP A 253 21.50 -5.14 5.85
C ASP A 253 21.07 -3.98 4.93
N LYS A 254 20.59 -4.29 3.72
CA LYS A 254 20.06 -3.32 2.75
C LYS A 254 18.58 -3.00 2.98
N GLN A 255 17.89 -3.77 3.81
CA GLN A 255 16.49 -3.57 4.14
C GLN A 255 16.39 -2.92 5.52
N ARG A 256 15.65 -1.83 5.63
CA ARG A 256 15.35 -1.18 6.90
C ARG A 256 14.30 -1.97 7.70
N MET A 257 14.31 -1.85 9.03
CA MET A 257 13.21 -2.39 9.83
C MET A 257 11.89 -1.68 9.46
N GLN A 258 10.77 -2.39 9.57
CA GLN A 258 9.46 -1.91 9.17
C GLN A 258 8.55 -1.58 10.36
N LEU A 259 7.68 -0.60 10.16
CA LEU A 259 6.58 -0.31 11.07
C LEU A 259 5.26 -0.54 10.36
N VAL A 260 4.52 -1.56 10.78
CA VAL A 260 3.12 -1.77 10.38
C VAL A 260 2.21 -1.25 11.48
N TYR A 261 1.18 -0.49 11.14
CA TYR A 261 0.27 0.12 12.11
C TYR A 261 -1.10 -0.55 12.11
N VAL A 262 -1.61 -0.90 13.29
CA VAL A 262 -2.96 -1.47 13.44
C VAL A 262 -3.99 -0.36 13.41
N ILE A 263 -4.95 -0.48 12.50
CA ILE A 263 -6.10 0.41 12.38
C ILE A 263 -7.37 -0.40 12.68
N GLY A 264 -8.14 0.06 13.68
CA GLY A 264 -9.45 -0.49 13.97
C GLY A 264 -10.47 -0.10 12.89
N PRO A 265 -11.58 -0.83 12.77
CA PRO A 265 -12.62 -0.47 11.84
C PRO A 265 -13.34 0.80 12.34
N PRO A 266 -13.94 1.60 11.46
CA PRO A 266 -14.81 2.68 11.90
C PRO A 266 -15.96 2.11 12.75
N HIS A 267 -16.28 2.78 13.85
CA HIS A 267 -17.35 2.35 14.76
C HIS A 267 -18.76 2.62 14.22
N SER A 268 -18.88 3.44 13.18
CA SER A 268 -20.13 3.74 12.49
C SER A 268 -19.91 3.93 10.99
N GLU A 269 -20.98 3.83 10.18
CA GLU A 269 -20.94 4.08 8.73
C GLU A 269 -20.34 5.45 8.38
N LYS A 270 -20.57 6.44 9.27
CA LYS A 270 -19.89 7.74 9.21
C LYS A 270 -18.69 7.71 10.15
N LEU A 271 -17.51 8.00 9.63
CA LEU A 271 -16.32 8.21 10.45
C LEU A 271 -16.58 9.34 11.44
N GLN A 272 -16.45 9.03 12.72
CA GLN A 272 -16.44 10.05 13.74
C GLN A 272 -15.14 10.84 13.67
N LYS A 273 -15.15 12.09 14.12
CA LYS A 273 -13.96 12.96 14.12
C LYS A 273 -12.73 12.32 14.79
N HIS A 274 -12.95 11.42 15.73
CA HIS A 274 -11.91 10.77 16.53
C HIS A 274 -11.53 9.38 16.01
N ASP A 275 -12.26 8.81 15.05
CA ASP A 275 -11.88 7.58 14.38
C ASP A 275 -10.58 7.79 13.59
N PHE A 276 -9.88 6.70 13.27
CA PHE A 276 -8.72 6.78 12.39
C PHE A 276 -9.20 7.15 10.99
N GLY A 277 -8.76 8.30 10.49
CA GLY A 277 -9.23 8.87 9.24
C GLY A 277 -8.15 8.92 8.16
N LEU A 278 -8.57 9.40 6.98
CA LEU A 278 -7.68 9.61 5.83
C LEU A 278 -6.57 10.63 6.15
N GLU A 279 -6.84 11.63 6.97
CA GLU A 279 -5.85 12.62 7.39
C GLU A 279 -4.74 12.00 8.25
N ASP A 280 -5.08 11.09 9.18
CA ASP A 280 -4.10 10.37 9.97
C ASP A 280 -3.27 9.44 9.08
N LEU A 281 -3.91 8.72 8.16
CA LEU A 281 -3.23 7.86 7.20
C LEU A 281 -2.21 8.65 6.35
N ARG A 282 -2.63 9.79 5.80
CA ARG A 282 -1.75 10.69 5.02
C ARG A 282 -0.63 11.25 5.88
N SER A 283 -0.91 11.59 7.14
CA SER A 283 0.09 12.10 8.07
C SER A 283 1.17 11.06 8.38
N LEU A 284 0.80 9.77 8.42
CA LEU A 284 1.69 8.66 8.78
C LEU A 284 2.35 7.97 7.58
N SER A 285 2.00 8.31 6.34
CA SER A 285 2.42 7.60 5.13
C SER A 285 3.93 7.45 4.95
N ASN A 286 4.72 8.42 5.44
CA ASN A 286 6.19 8.38 5.36
C ASN A 286 6.86 7.67 6.54
N ALA A 287 6.10 7.32 7.58
CA ALA A 287 6.62 6.70 8.80
C ALA A 287 6.19 5.25 8.98
N VAL A 288 5.11 4.82 8.31
CA VAL A 288 4.53 3.49 8.43
C VAL A 288 4.60 2.81 7.06
N ASP A 289 5.08 1.56 7.03
CA ASP A 289 5.25 0.77 5.80
C ASP A 289 3.97 0.03 5.38
N GLY A 290 3.01 -0.13 6.29
CA GLY A 290 1.72 -0.74 5.99
C GLY A 290 0.72 -0.60 7.13
N CYS A 291 -0.55 -0.81 6.84
CA CYS A 291 -1.60 -0.78 7.85
C CYS A 291 -2.28 -2.16 7.95
N SER A 292 -2.40 -2.69 9.17
CA SER A 292 -3.20 -3.88 9.45
C SER A 292 -4.61 -3.44 9.85
N LEU A 293 -5.57 -3.62 8.95
CA LEU A 293 -6.98 -3.36 9.24
C LEU A 293 -7.52 -4.53 10.07
N VAL A 294 -7.89 -4.27 11.32
CA VAL A 294 -8.48 -5.29 12.19
C VAL A 294 -10.00 -5.15 12.13
N PRO A 295 -10.75 -6.15 11.63
CA PRO A 295 -12.21 -6.09 11.61
C PRO A 295 -12.80 -6.14 13.03
N LEU A 296 -14.02 -5.60 13.17
CA LEU A 296 -14.68 -5.29 14.47
C LEU A 296 -14.78 -6.50 15.40
N ALA A 297 -14.88 -7.71 14.83
CA ALA A 297 -14.96 -8.96 15.56
C ALA A 297 -13.68 -9.31 16.35
N ILE A 298 -12.48 -8.95 15.86
CA ILE A 298 -11.23 -9.21 16.58
C ILE A 298 -11.01 -8.16 17.68
N ALA A 299 -11.42 -6.91 17.45
CA ALA A 299 -11.31 -5.83 18.42
C ALA A 299 -12.16 -6.09 19.69
N LEU A 300 -13.36 -6.64 19.53
CA LEU A 300 -14.21 -7.11 20.64
C LEU A 300 -13.77 -8.48 21.17
N GLY A 301 -13.21 -9.32 20.28
CA GLY A 301 -12.77 -10.67 20.58
C GLY A 301 -11.63 -10.77 21.60
N ALA A 302 -10.77 -9.76 21.73
CA ALA A 302 -9.70 -9.79 22.75
C ALA A 302 -10.24 -9.89 24.21
N TRP A 303 -11.53 -9.60 24.45
CA TRP A 303 -12.21 -9.86 25.72
C TRP A 303 -13.01 -11.19 25.77
N LEU A 304 -13.25 -11.84 24.63
CA LEU A 304 -14.16 -13.00 24.51
C LEU A 304 -13.55 -14.25 23.83
N THR A 305 -12.32 -14.22 23.32
CA THR A 305 -11.72 -15.34 22.58
C THR A 305 -11.11 -16.41 23.47
N LYS A 306 -11.93 -16.93 24.39
CA LYS A 306 -11.72 -18.29 24.93
C LYS A 306 -12.39 -19.36 24.07
N TYR A 307 -13.24 -19.02 23.08
CA TYR A 307 -14.04 -20.04 22.35
C TYR A 307 -14.28 -19.88 20.84
N PHE A 308 -13.84 -18.83 20.14
CA PHE A 308 -14.22 -18.68 18.72
C PHE A 308 -13.16 -17.95 17.92
N LEU A 309 -12.29 -18.67 17.17
CA LEU A 309 -11.43 -18.10 16.12
C LEU A 309 -10.87 -19.23 15.24
N ALA A 310 -11.73 -19.91 14.49
CA ALA A 310 -11.31 -20.88 13.47
C ALA A 310 -11.33 -20.30 12.04
N SER A 311 -11.94 -19.13 11.79
CA SER A 311 -12.40 -18.82 10.43
C SER A 311 -11.57 -17.84 9.60
N ILE A 312 -10.58 -17.13 10.16
CA ILE A 312 -9.81 -16.13 9.38
C ILE A 312 -8.48 -16.69 8.84
N SER A 313 -7.98 -17.80 9.41
CA SER A 313 -6.72 -18.40 8.95
C SER A 313 -6.82 -19.19 7.64
N MET A 314 -8.04 -19.48 7.16
CA MET A 314 -8.28 -20.52 6.16
C MET A 314 -8.16 -20.05 4.71
N GLU A 315 -8.50 -18.79 4.39
CA GLU A 315 -8.44 -18.27 3.01
C GLU A 315 -7.00 -18.16 2.44
N MET A 316 -6.00 -17.83 3.27
CA MET A 316 -4.60 -17.76 2.83
C MET A 316 -3.88 -19.12 2.79
N ILE A 317 -4.41 -20.13 3.48
CA ILE A 317 -3.85 -21.49 3.48
C ILE A 317 -4.38 -22.30 2.28
N LEU A 318 -5.56 -21.94 1.78
CA LEU A 318 -6.27 -22.62 0.69
C LEU A 318 -6.01 -22.02 -0.70
N SER A 319 -5.29 -20.90 -0.79
CA SER A 319 -4.87 -20.28 -2.06
C SER A 319 -3.38 -20.46 -2.33
#